data_AF-A0A7S2G8U7-F1
#
_entry.id   AF-A0A7S2G8U7-F1
#
_cell.length_a   1.000
_cell.length_b   1.000
_cell.length_c   1.000
_cell.angle_alpha   90.00
_cell.angle_beta   90.00
_cell.angle_gamma   90.00
#
_symmetry.space_group_name_H-M   'P 1'
#
loop_
_entity.id
_entity.type
_entity.pdbx_description
1 polymer ?
#
loop_
_entity_poly.entity_id
_entity_poly.type
_entity_poly.pdbx_seq_one_letter_code
_entity_poly.pdbx_strand_id
1 'polypeptide(L)'
;WRFRSNAARGTRGQPLWPLDMEDFVSAYPGLLRSVRDRYVPIGGNIHRSLFIKQATGSLEEKYSMGPRLGRGAYGEVHLVTLKATGERRVSKAVGLSQQKVP
;
A
#
# COMPACT_ATOMS: atom_id res chain seq x y z
N TRP A 1 10.48 28.66 -2.01
CA TRP A 1 11.13 29.58 -2.97
C TRP A 1 12.66 29.65 -2.84
N ARG A 2 13.26 29.45 -1.64
CA ARG A 2 14.71 29.54 -1.42
C ARG A 2 15.57 28.43 -2.08
N PHE A 3 15.03 27.21 -2.24
CA PHE A 3 15.75 26.10 -2.87
C PHE A 3 16.08 26.31 -4.35
N ARG A 4 15.20 26.96 -5.12
CA ARG A 4 15.44 27.24 -6.55
C ARG A 4 16.55 28.27 -6.76
N SER A 5 16.67 29.23 -5.84
CA SER A 5 17.70 30.28 -5.88
C SER A 5 19.12 29.73 -5.68
N ASN A 6 19.26 28.64 -4.92
CA ASN A 6 20.56 28.02 -4.65
C ASN A 6 21.03 27.14 -5.81
N ALA A 7 20.12 26.48 -6.53
CA ALA A 7 20.46 25.69 -7.71
C ALA A 7 20.87 26.56 -8.93
N ALA A 8 20.28 27.74 -9.08
CA ALA A 8 20.52 28.63 -10.23
C ALA A 8 21.79 29.49 -10.10
N ARG A 9 22.32 29.70 -8.89
CA ARG A 9 23.46 30.60 -8.63
C ARG A 9 24.84 29.95 -8.65
N GLY A 10 24.95 28.67 -9.01
CA GLY A 10 26.24 28.06 -9.32
C GLY A 10 27.24 28.03 -8.15
N THR A 11 26.78 27.89 -6.90
CA THR A 11 27.65 27.47 -5.80
C THR A 11 27.93 25.97 -5.95
N ARG A 12 28.87 25.66 -6.86
CA ARG A 12 29.53 24.35 -6.92
C ARG A 12 30.21 24.13 -5.56
N GLY A 13 29.68 23.20 -4.76
CA GLY A 13 30.46 22.54 -3.71
C GLY A 13 30.34 23.05 -2.27
N GLN A 14 29.20 23.60 -1.84
CA GLN A 14 28.91 23.57 -0.40
C GLN A 14 28.27 22.21 -0.11
N PRO A 15 28.85 21.36 0.76
CA PRO A 15 28.20 20.12 1.18
C PRO A 15 26.83 20.49 1.75
N LEU A 16 25.84 19.63 1.56
CA LEU A 16 24.53 19.70 2.20
C LEU A 16 24.68 19.54 3.72
N TRP A 17 25.57 20.28 4.37
CA TRP A 17 25.96 20.06 5.75
C TRP A 17 26.06 21.36 6.54
N PRO A 18 25.48 21.42 7.74
CA PRO A 18 24.55 20.42 8.28
C PRO A 18 23.19 20.52 7.56
N LEU A 19 22.75 19.45 6.89
CA LEU A 19 21.36 19.31 6.48
C LEU A 19 20.57 19.15 7.77
N ASP A 20 19.80 20.16 8.14
CA ASP A 20 18.90 19.99 9.27
C ASP A 20 17.71 19.09 8.87
N MET A 21 16.96 18.64 9.87
CA MET A 21 15.83 17.74 9.63
C MET A 21 14.74 18.40 8.78
N GLU A 22 14.60 19.72 8.83
CA GLU A 22 13.59 20.48 8.08
C GLU A 22 13.96 20.56 6.58
N ASP A 23 15.22 20.85 6.28
CA ASP A 23 15.81 20.80 4.95
C ASP A 23 15.72 19.39 4.36
N PHE A 24 15.99 18.35 5.15
CA PHE A 24 15.81 16.96 4.73
C PHE A 24 14.34 16.66 4.39
N VAL A 25 13.40 16.95 5.30
CA VAL A 25 11.97 16.67 5.11
C VAL A 25 11.40 17.46 3.94
N SER A 26 11.87 18.68 3.70
CA SER A 26 11.42 19.48 2.56
C SER A 26 11.94 18.97 1.21
N ALA A 27 13.17 18.45 1.17
CA ALA A 27 13.78 17.88 -0.04
C ALA A 27 13.36 16.43 -0.32
N TYR A 28 13.01 15.67 0.73
CA TYR A 28 12.77 14.23 0.67
C TYR A 28 11.63 13.82 -0.29
N PRO A 29 10.46 14.49 -0.32
CA PRO A 29 9.41 14.16 -1.29
C PRO A 29 9.85 14.39 -2.75
N GLY A 30 10.70 15.39 -3.00
CA GLY A 30 11.27 15.64 -4.33
C GLY A 30 12.19 14.50 -4.74
N LEU A 31 13.11 14.11 -3.86
CA LEU A 31 14.02 12.98 -4.06
C LEU A 31 13.25 11.67 -4.30
N LEU A 32 12.27 11.34 -3.47
CA LEU A 32 11.45 10.13 -3.64
C LEU A 32 10.71 10.12 -4.96
N ARG A 33 10.16 11.26 -5.41
CA ARG A 33 9.52 11.37 -6.72
C ARG A 33 10.51 11.17 -7.85
N SER A 34 11.70 11.78 -7.79
CA SER A 34 12.74 11.59 -8.81
C SER A 34 13.24 10.16 -8.89
N VAL A 35 13.39 9.48 -7.75
CA VAL A 35 13.73 8.05 -7.69
C VAL A 35 12.59 7.23 -8.32
N ARG A 36 11.34 7.44 -7.89
CA ARG A 36 10.17 6.78 -8.47
C ARG A 36 10.13 6.99 -9.99
N ASP A 37 10.17 8.21 -10.49
CA ASP A 37 9.99 8.51 -11.92
C ASP A 37 11.12 7.96 -12.78
N ARG A 38 12.35 7.88 -12.25
CA ARG A 38 13.50 7.25 -12.91
C ARG A 38 13.35 5.72 -13.01
N TYR A 39 12.85 5.08 -11.95
CA TYR A 39 12.80 3.62 -11.87
C TYR A 39 11.42 3.02 -12.16
N VAL A 40 10.35 3.80 -12.24
CA VAL A 40 9.01 3.34 -12.64
C VAL A 40 9.00 2.78 -14.07
N PRO A 41 9.65 3.38 -15.08
CA PRO A 41 9.74 2.80 -16.42
C PRO A 41 10.47 1.45 -16.43
N ILE A 42 11.43 1.26 -15.51
CA ILE A 42 12.16 0.00 -15.32
C ILE A 42 11.28 -1.01 -14.57
N GLY A 43 10.52 -0.54 -13.59
CA GLY A 43 9.56 -1.29 -12.79
C GLY A 43 8.28 -1.69 -13.54
N GLY A 44 7.96 -1.02 -14.65
CA GLY A 44 6.83 -1.38 -15.54
C GLY A 44 7.00 -2.76 -16.19
N ASN A 45 8.25 -3.24 -16.30
CA ASN A 45 8.58 -4.58 -16.76
C ASN A 45 8.60 -5.62 -15.61
N ILE A 46 8.50 -5.17 -14.35
CA ILE A 46 8.41 -6.08 -13.21
C ILE A 46 6.95 -6.48 -13.06
N HIS A 47 6.63 -7.68 -13.54
CA HIS A 47 5.28 -8.19 -13.51
C HIS A 47 4.76 -8.22 -12.06
N ARG A 48 3.59 -7.60 -11.80
CA ARG A 48 2.99 -7.50 -10.45
C ARG A 48 2.86 -8.85 -9.76
N SER A 49 2.75 -9.96 -10.51
CA SER A 49 2.72 -11.32 -9.96
C SER A 49 3.98 -11.71 -9.18
N LEU A 50 5.11 -11.05 -9.39
CA LEU A 50 6.33 -11.29 -8.61
C LEU A 50 6.18 -10.86 -7.15
N PHE A 51 5.29 -9.90 -6.89
CA PHE A 51 5.02 -9.37 -5.54
C PHE A 51 3.68 -9.83 -4.97
N ILE A 52 2.73 -10.17 -5.85
CA ILE A 52 1.45 -10.76 -5.44
C ILE A 52 1.68 -12.25 -5.22
N LYS A 53 1.94 -12.66 -3.99
CA LYS A 53 1.73 -14.05 -3.58
C LYS A 53 0.24 -14.35 -3.76
N GLN A 54 -0.11 -14.97 -4.88
CA GLN A 54 -1.47 -15.45 -5.09
C GLN A 54 -1.79 -16.42 -3.97
N ALA A 55 -2.83 -16.11 -3.21
CA ALA A 55 -3.23 -16.95 -2.11
C ALA A 55 -3.92 -18.20 -2.69
N THR A 56 -3.22 -19.32 -2.77
CA THR A 56 -3.75 -20.62 -3.22
C THR A 56 -4.61 -21.28 -2.14
N GLY A 57 -5.67 -21.99 -2.50
CA GLY A 57 -6.54 -22.70 -1.53
C GLY A 57 -7.75 -21.90 -1.03
N SER A 58 -8.65 -22.59 -0.33
CA SER A 58 -9.94 -22.03 0.13
C SER A 58 -9.78 -21.02 1.28
N LEU A 59 -10.81 -20.23 1.54
CA LEU A 59 -10.80 -19.31 2.70
C LEU A 59 -10.78 -20.09 4.02
N GLU A 60 -11.47 -21.24 4.11
CA GLU A 60 -11.52 -22.07 5.31
C GLU A 60 -10.15 -22.70 5.64
N GLU A 61 -9.36 -22.99 4.62
CA GLU A 61 -7.99 -23.49 4.79
C GLU A 61 -7.08 -22.44 5.43
N LYS A 62 -7.27 -21.16 5.10
CA LYS A 62 -6.40 -20.06 5.55
C LYS A 62 -6.86 -19.42 6.85
N TYR A 63 -8.17 -19.39 7.09
CA TYR A 63 -8.76 -18.63 8.17
C TYR A 63 -9.51 -19.53 9.15
N SER A 64 -9.33 -19.25 10.44
CA SER A 64 -10.23 -19.72 11.48
C SER A 64 -11.40 -18.76 11.58
N MET A 65 -12.62 -19.27 11.39
CA MET A 65 -13.84 -18.48 11.57
C MET A 65 -14.08 -18.24 13.06
N GLY A 66 -14.31 -16.98 13.42
CA GLY A 66 -14.66 -16.54 14.76
C GLY A 66 -16.12 -16.07 14.84
N PRO A 67 -16.49 -15.36 15.91
CA PRO A 67 -17.86 -14.88 16.08
C PRO A 67 -18.26 -13.88 14.99
N ARG A 68 -19.57 -13.85 14.71
CA ARG A 68 -20.19 -12.82 13.86
C ARG A 68 -20.09 -11.46 14.55
N LEU A 69 -19.53 -10.48 13.86
CA LEU A 69 -19.39 -9.10 14.31
C LEU A 69 -20.60 -8.24 13.94
N GLY A 70 -21.29 -8.57 12.84
CA GLY A 70 -22.47 -7.83 12.41
C GLY A 70 -23.16 -8.43 11.19
N ARG A 71 -24.36 -7.92 10.88
CA ARG A 71 -25.15 -8.27 9.70
C ARG A 71 -25.68 -7.00 9.05
N GLY A 72 -25.46 -6.86 7.75
CA GLY A 72 -25.99 -5.76 6.93
C GLY A 72 -26.95 -6.27 5.86
N ALA A 73 -27.46 -5.34 5.05
CA ALA A 73 -28.43 -5.63 3.98
C ALA A 73 -27.94 -6.69 2.97
N TYR A 74 -26.62 -6.75 2.74
CA TYR A 74 -26.01 -7.61 1.73
C TYR A 74 -25.23 -8.80 2.29
N GLY A 75 -25.37 -9.10 3.59
CA GLY A 75 -24.76 -10.28 4.20
C GLY A 75 -24.14 -10.02 5.57
N GLU A 76 -23.21 -10.88 5.98
CA GLU A 76 -22.70 -10.97 7.34
C GLU A 76 -21.20 -10.67 7.42
N VAL A 77 -20.77 -10.16 8.57
CA VAL A 77 -19.38 -9.83 8.86
C VAL A 77 -18.91 -10.67 10.04
N HIS A 78 -17.80 -11.39 9.85
CA HIS A 78 -17.24 -12.32 10.83
C HIS A 78 -15.82 -11.88 11.21
N LEU A 79 -15.47 -12.07 12.48
CA LEU A 79 -14.07 -12.02 12.92
C LEU A 79 -13.38 -13.28 12.38
N VAL A 80 -12.21 -13.13 11.78
CA VAL A 80 -11.42 -14.27 11.30
C VAL A 80 -9.98 -14.15 11.78
N THR A 81 -9.33 -15.28 11.99
CA THR A 81 -7.91 -15.32 12.36
C THR A 81 -7.13 -16.02 11.27
N LEU A 82 -6.09 -15.38 10.73
CA LEU A 82 -5.21 -15.98 9.74
C LEU A 82 -4.39 -17.09 10.43
N LYS A 83 -4.58 -18.35 10.02
CA LYS A 83 -3.92 -19.51 10.66
C LYS A 83 -2.39 -19.43 10.60
N ALA A 84 -1.84 -18.83 9.53
CA ALA A 84 -0.40 -18.74 9.32
C ALA A 84 0.32 -17.77 10.28
N THR A 85 -0.33 -16.68 10.69
CA THR A 85 0.30 -15.60 11.47
C THR A 85 -0.39 -15.32 12.81
N GLY A 86 -1.59 -15.88 13.03
CA GLY A 86 -2.43 -15.53 14.17
C GLY A 86 -3.08 -14.14 14.07
N GLU A 87 -2.93 -13.44 12.95
CA GLU A 87 -3.44 -12.08 12.78
C GLU A 87 -4.97 -12.06 12.71
N ARG A 88 -5.60 -11.17 13.50
CA ARG A 88 -7.05 -10.98 13.52
C ARG A 88 -7.47 -10.04 12.41
N ARG A 89 -8.45 -10.48 11.62
CA ARG A 89 -9.01 -9.78 10.46
C ARG A 89 -10.53 -9.90 10.44
N VAL A 90 -11.14 -9.33 9.41
CA VAL A 90 -12.58 -9.35 9.20
C VAL A 90 -12.89 -9.97 7.84
N SER A 91 -13.88 -10.86 7.79
CA SER A 91 -14.42 -11.44 6.56
C SER A 91 -15.87 -11.03 6.38
N LYS A 92 -16.20 -10.41 5.24
CA LYS A 92 -17.58 -10.08 4.86
C LYS A 92 -18.09 -11.10 3.85
N ALA A 93 -19.05 -11.92 4.26
CA ALA A 93 -19.79 -12.79 3.36
C ALA A 93 -20.87 -11.94 2.66
N VAL A 94 -20.80 -11.83 1.34
CA VAL A 94 -21.79 -11.13 0.53
C VAL A 94 -22.77 -12.14 -0.04
N GLY A 95 -24.06 -12.01 0.30
CA GLY A 95 -25.10 -12.85 -0.26
C GLY A 95 -25.33 -12.51 -1.73
N LEU A 96 -25.10 -13.48 -2.63
CA LEU A 96 -25.44 -13.35 -4.04
C LEU A 96 -26.95 -13.53 -4.21
N SER A 97 -27.73 -12.48 -3.96
CA SER A 97 -29.12 -12.43 -4.41
C SER A 97 -29.11 -12.32 -5.94
N GLN A 98 -29.38 -13.43 -6.65
CA GLN A 98 -29.72 -13.39 -8.06
C GLN A 98 -31.14 -12.83 -8.23
N GLN A 99 -31.35 -11.53 -7.99
CA GLN A 99 -32.50 -10.86 -8.59
C GLN A 99 -32.15 -10.59 -10.05
N LYS A 100 -32.58 -11.48 -10.95
CA LYS A 100 -32.74 -11.12 -12.36
C LYS A 100 -33.76 -9.97 -12.38
N VAL A 101 -33.30 -8.78 -12.75
CA VAL A 101 -34.18 -7.65 -13.10
C VAL A 101 -34.99 -8.11 -14.33
N PRO A 102 -36.33 -7.90 -14.35
CA PRO A 102 -37.19 -8.33 -15.46
C PRO A 102 -36.82 -7.67 -16.79
#